data_AF-A0A7G2FKX7-F1
#
_entry.id   AF-A0A7G2FKX7-F1
#
_cell.length_a   1.000
_cell.length_b   1.000
_cell.length_c   1.000
_cell.angle_alpha   90.00
_cell.angle_beta   90.00
_cell.angle_gamma   90.00
#
_symmetry.space_group_name_H-M   'P 1'
#
loop_
_entity.id
_entity.type
_entity.pdbx_description
1 polymer ?
#
loop_
_entity_poly.entity_id
_entity_poly.type
_entity_poly.pdbx_seq_one_letter_code
_entity_poly.pdbx_strand_id
1 'polypeptide(L)'
;MCGIGKMQSPIDLRDKNVVVSNKFGLLRSQYLPSNTTIKNRGHDIMLKFKGGNKGIGVTIRGTRYQLQQLHWHSPSEHTINGKRFALEEHLVHESKDKRYAVVAFLYNLGASDPFLFSIRTVSSKQVKLLRVAVHDASDSNARPLQAVNKRKG
;
A
#
# COMPACT_ATOMS: atom_id res chain seq x y z
N MET A 1 -4.80 -15.20 -8.98
CA MET A 1 -5.39 -16.46 -8.48
C MET A 1 -5.43 -16.42 -6.97
N CYS A 2 -6.63 -16.34 -6.38
CA CYS A 2 -6.83 -16.51 -4.94
C CYS A 2 -7.05 -18.02 -4.64
N GLY A 3 -6.73 -18.48 -3.43
CA GLY A 3 -7.03 -19.85 -2.95
C GLY A 3 -6.03 -20.95 -3.33
N ILE A 4 -5.51 -20.96 -4.56
CA ILE A 4 -4.55 -21.99 -5.03
C ILE A 4 -3.10 -21.50 -5.14
N GLY A 5 -2.88 -20.19 -5.02
CA GLY A 5 -1.54 -19.60 -5.13
C GLY A 5 -0.68 -19.89 -3.91
N LYS A 6 0.56 -20.36 -4.10
CA LYS A 6 1.52 -20.57 -2.99
C LYS A 6 2.22 -19.29 -2.53
N MET A 7 2.07 -18.20 -3.29
CA MET A 7 2.70 -16.90 -3.05
C MET A 7 1.69 -15.75 -2.86
N GLN A 8 0.60 -16.00 -2.15
CA GLN A 8 -0.41 -14.97 -1.85
C GLN A 8 0.02 -14.02 -0.73
N SER A 9 -0.42 -12.77 -0.82
CA SER A 9 -0.34 -11.76 0.26
C SER A 9 -1.74 -11.50 0.83
N PRO A 10 -1.87 -10.96 2.04
CA PRO A 10 -0.80 -10.54 2.97
C PRO A 10 -0.15 -11.70 3.73
N ILE A 11 0.99 -11.44 4.40
CA ILE A 11 1.67 -12.40 5.29
C ILE A 11 1.98 -11.76 6.66
N ASP A 12 2.28 -12.61 7.63
CA ASP A 12 2.87 -12.20 8.91
C ASP A 12 4.39 -12.12 8.78
N LEU A 13 4.93 -10.91 8.94
CA LEU A 13 6.35 -10.61 8.92
C LEU A 13 6.92 -10.91 10.31
N ARG A 14 7.60 -12.06 10.44
CA ARG A 14 8.16 -12.53 11.71
C ARG A 14 9.67 -12.35 11.74
N ASP A 15 10.19 -11.64 12.73
CA ASP A 15 11.63 -11.35 12.85
C ASP A 15 12.47 -12.64 12.83
N LYS A 16 11.99 -13.69 13.52
CA LYS A 16 12.65 -15.01 13.57
C LYS A 16 12.82 -15.71 12.23
N ASN A 17 12.09 -15.30 11.20
CA ASN A 17 12.10 -15.91 9.87
C ASN A 17 12.70 -14.98 8.80
N VAL A 18 13.09 -13.75 9.16
CA VAL A 18 13.69 -12.79 8.22
C VAL A 18 15.16 -13.12 8.01
N VAL A 19 15.60 -13.07 6.76
CA VAL A 19 17.02 -13.15 6.40
C VAL A 19 17.52 -11.74 6.14
N VAL A 20 18.40 -11.23 7.01
CA VAL A 20 19.01 -9.91 6.84
C VAL A 20 19.99 -9.96 5.67
N SER A 21 19.86 -9.02 4.75
CA SER A 21 20.70 -8.94 3.56
C SER A 21 21.07 -7.50 3.24
N ASN A 22 22.36 -7.20 3.26
CA ASN A 22 22.88 -5.87 2.91
C ASN A 22 22.91 -5.62 1.39
N LYS A 23 22.52 -6.62 0.58
CA LYS A 23 22.54 -6.54 -0.89
C LYS A 23 21.51 -5.57 -1.47
N PHE A 24 20.50 -5.19 -0.69
CA PHE A 24 19.36 -4.42 -1.17
C PHE A 24 19.52 -2.90 -1.02
N GLY A 25 20.45 -2.44 -0.17
CA GLY A 25 20.65 -1.02 0.09
C GLY A 25 19.40 -0.31 0.63
N LEU A 26 19.43 1.03 0.65
CA LEU A 26 18.26 1.84 0.95
C LEU A 26 17.28 1.84 -0.23
N LEU A 27 15.98 1.81 0.06
CA LEU A 27 14.95 1.97 -0.97
C LEU A 27 15.08 3.36 -1.62
N ARG A 28 15.44 3.39 -2.90
CA ARG A 28 15.53 4.63 -3.68
C ARG A 28 14.16 4.97 -4.26
N SER A 29 13.53 6.01 -3.71
CA SER A 29 12.25 6.54 -4.18
C SER A 29 12.37 8.02 -4.56
N GLN A 30 11.70 8.42 -5.63
CA GLN A 30 11.46 9.83 -5.94
C GLN A 30 10.08 9.98 -6.59
N TYR A 31 9.20 10.64 -5.85
CA TYR A 31 7.84 10.97 -6.25
C TYR A 31 7.73 12.48 -6.47
N LEU A 32 6.92 12.90 -7.44
CA LEU A 32 6.64 14.32 -7.70
C LEU A 32 5.15 14.59 -7.54
N PRO A 33 4.73 15.74 -6.97
CA PRO A 33 3.32 16.12 -6.93
C PRO A 33 2.67 16.01 -8.31
N SER A 34 1.53 15.34 -8.37
CA SER A 34 0.87 14.97 -9.63
C SER A 34 -0.64 14.93 -9.44
N ASN A 35 -1.40 15.23 -10.50
CA ASN A 35 -2.85 15.21 -10.45
C ASN A 35 -3.38 13.78 -10.25
N THR A 36 -4.27 13.63 -9.28
CA THR A 36 -4.88 12.34 -8.91
C THR A 36 -6.39 12.42 -8.92
N THR A 37 -7.03 11.27 -9.14
CA THR A 37 -8.46 11.09 -8.92
C THR A 37 -8.67 10.18 -7.71
N ILE A 38 -9.50 10.65 -6.76
CA ILE A 38 -9.96 9.82 -5.65
C ILE A 38 -11.10 8.93 -6.13
N LYS A 39 -11.03 7.65 -5.81
CA LYS A 39 -12.08 6.67 -6.11
C LYS A 39 -12.44 5.90 -4.85
N ASN A 40 -13.73 5.83 -4.56
CA ASN A 40 -14.28 4.81 -3.67
C ASN A 40 -14.64 3.59 -4.51
N ARG A 41 -14.00 2.45 -4.26
CA ARG A 41 -14.22 1.20 -5.01
C ARG A 41 -15.19 0.24 -4.32
N GLY A 42 -15.85 0.66 -3.25
CA GLY A 42 -16.74 -0.15 -2.41
C GLY A 42 -16.02 -1.03 -1.39
N HIS A 43 -14.75 -1.36 -1.62
CA HIS A 43 -13.90 -2.15 -0.71
C HIS A 43 -12.61 -1.43 -0.30
N ASP A 44 -12.25 -0.31 -0.93
CA ASP A 44 -11.20 0.60 -0.46
C ASP A 44 -11.38 2.01 -1.04
N ILE A 45 -10.56 2.94 -0.53
CA ILE A 45 -10.29 4.21 -1.18
C ILE A 45 -8.97 4.13 -1.92
N MET A 46 -8.97 4.65 -3.14
CA MET A 46 -7.80 4.71 -4.01
C MET A 46 -7.56 6.15 -4.49
N LEU A 47 -6.29 6.57 -4.51
CA LEU A 47 -5.82 7.64 -5.38
C LEU A 47 -5.23 7.05 -6.65
N LYS A 48 -5.75 7.43 -7.81
CA LYS A 48 -5.20 7.02 -9.11
C LYS A 48 -4.53 8.20 -9.80
N PHE A 49 -3.29 8.03 -10.22
CA PHE A 49 -2.56 9.03 -11.00
C PHE A 49 -2.91 8.93 -12.48
N LYS A 50 -3.17 10.06 -13.15
CA LYS A 50 -3.45 10.08 -14.60
C LYS A 50 -2.14 9.95 -15.36
N GLY A 51 -1.88 8.76 -15.93
CA GLY A 51 -0.63 8.45 -16.64
C GLY A 51 0.56 8.14 -15.73
N GLY A 52 0.29 7.79 -14.46
CA GLY A 52 1.31 7.59 -13.44
C GLY A 52 1.75 8.90 -12.79
N ASN A 53 2.46 8.79 -11.67
CA ASN A 53 3.12 9.91 -11.03
C ASN A 53 4.23 10.46 -11.93
N LYS A 54 4.46 11.78 -11.94
CA LYS A 54 5.49 12.42 -12.76
C LYS A 54 6.93 12.11 -12.31
N GLY A 55 7.12 11.52 -11.13
CA GLY A 55 8.42 11.08 -10.62
C GLY A 55 8.87 9.73 -11.22
N ILE A 56 10.07 9.30 -10.83
CA ILE A 56 10.62 7.98 -11.24
C ILE A 56 9.98 6.80 -10.48
N GLY A 57 9.28 7.07 -9.37
CA GLY A 57 8.72 6.06 -8.49
C GLY A 57 9.80 5.40 -7.63
N VAL A 58 9.90 4.07 -7.68
CA VAL A 58 10.95 3.30 -6.98
C VAL A 58 11.90 2.61 -7.95
N THR A 59 13.17 2.47 -7.56
CA THR A 59 14.15 1.69 -8.31
C THR A 59 14.54 0.42 -7.54
N ILE A 60 14.28 -0.74 -8.12
CA ILE A 60 14.59 -2.06 -7.54
C ILE A 60 15.52 -2.78 -8.51
N ARG A 61 16.75 -3.08 -8.06
CA ARG A 61 17.78 -3.78 -8.88
C ARG A 61 17.94 -3.17 -10.28
N GLY A 62 18.02 -1.84 -10.36
CA GLY A 62 18.16 -1.09 -11.62
C GLY A 62 16.87 -0.94 -12.44
N THR A 63 15.79 -1.65 -12.10
CA THR A 63 14.49 -1.50 -12.76
C THR A 63 13.69 -0.38 -12.11
N ARG A 64 13.16 0.55 -12.92
CA ARG A 64 12.25 1.61 -12.47
C ARG A 64 10.80 1.11 -12.46
N TYR A 65 10.09 1.44 -11.39
CA TYR A 65 8.66 1.18 -11.24
C TYR A 65 7.96 2.50 -10.92
N GLN A 66 7.18 3.01 -11.87
CA GLN A 66 6.45 4.27 -11.74
C GLN A 66 5.21 4.07 -10.87
N LEU A 67 4.96 4.99 -9.93
CA LEU A 67 3.77 4.96 -9.08
C LEU A 67 2.51 5.18 -9.91
N GLN A 68 1.55 4.26 -9.83
CA GLN A 68 0.30 4.28 -10.61
C GLN A 68 -0.91 4.64 -9.75
N GLN A 69 -0.94 4.10 -8.53
CA GLN A 69 -2.02 4.33 -7.58
C GLN A 69 -1.53 4.07 -6.16
N LEU A 70 -2.29 4.57 -5.20
CA LEU A 70 -2.21 4.15 -3.81
C LEU A 70 -3.60 3.90 -3.24
N HIS A 71 -3.72 3.03 -2.24
CA HIS A 71 -4.97 2.70 -1.57
C HIS A 71 -4.71 2.29 -0.12
N TRP A 72 -5.77 2.26 0.68
CA TRP A 72 -5.68 1.97 2.12
C TRP A 72 -6.54 0.78 2.55
N HIS A 73 -6.04 0.07 3.56
CA HIS A 73 -6.75 -0.98 4.28
C HIS A 73 -6.83 -0.65 5.77
N SER A 74 -8.01 -0.85 6.35
CA SER A 74 -8.32 -0.76 7.78
C SER A 74 -9.06 -2.03 8.22
N PRO A 75 -8.50 -2.81 9.16
CA PRO A 75 -7.15 -2.70 9.71
C PRO A 75 -6.07 -3.03 8.66
N SER A 76 -4.79 -3.00 9.03
CA SER A 76 -3.70 -3.47 8.13
C SER A 76 -3.90 -4.91 7.63
N GLU A 77 -3.48 -5.19 6.39
CA GLU A 77 -3.48 -6.53 5.81
C GLU A 77 -2.29 -7.35 6.33
N HIS A 78 -1.09 -6.79 6.36
CA HIS A 78 0.10 -7.40 6.92
C HIS A 78 0.12 -7.30 8.45
N THR A 79 0.88 -8.19 9.08
CA THR A 79 1.19 -8.12 10.51
C THR A 79 2.70 -8.18 10.70
N ILE A 80 3.18 -7.63 11.81
CA ILE A 80 4.57 -7.80 12.25
C ILE A 80 4.54 -8.55 13.57
N ASN A 81 5.16 -9.73 13.61
CA ASN A 81 5.15 -10.63 14.77
C ASN A 81 3.73 -10.88 15.31
N GLY A 82 2.76 -11.08 14.40
CA GLY A 82 1.35 -11.28 14.74
C GLY A 82 0.59 -10.01 15.15
N LYS A 83 1.26 -8.86 15.31
CA LYS A 83 0.59 -7.59 15.62
C LYS A 83 -0.05 -6.99 14.38
N ARG A 84 -1.35 -6.69 14.49
CA ARG A 84 -2.14 -5.93 13.53
C ARG A 84 -2.02 -4.42 13.81
N PHE A 85 -1.85 -3.63 12.77
CA PHE A 85 -1.81 -2.17 12.79
C PHE A 85 -3.16 -1.57 12.37
N ALA A 86 -3.38 -0.30 12.72
CA ALA A 86 -4.66 0.39 12.54
C ALA A 86 -4.98 0.66 11.07
N LEU A 87 -3.96 0.94 10.26
CA LEU A 87 -4.11 1.22 8.83
C LEU A 87 -2.88 0.69 8.08
N GLU A 88 -3.07 0.30 6.83
CA GLU A 88 -2.00 0.01 5.88
C GLU A 88 -2.24 0.77 4.58
N GLU A 89 -1.24 1.53 4.13
CA GLU A 89 -1.23 2.17 2.82
C GLU A 89 -0.38 1.37 1.84
N HIS A 90 -0.94 1.07 0.67
CA HIS A 90 -0.24 0.43 -0.43
C HIS A 90 0.03 1.43 -1.55
N LEU A 91 1.30 1.67 -1.87
CA LEU A 91 1.72 2.36 -3.10
C LEU A 91 2.02 1.32 -4.17
N VAL A 92 1.22 1.30 -5.24
CA VAL A 92 1.35 0.34 -6.34
C VAL A 92 2.08 0.96 -7.52
N HIS A 93 3.18 0.31 -7.88
CA HIS A 93 4.08 0.74 -8.93
C HIS A 93 4.11 -0.28 -10.07
N GLU A 94 4.36 0.22 -11.28
CA GLU A 94 4.43 -0.59 -12.50
C GLU A 94 5.68 -0.21 -13.30
N SER A 95 6.42 -1.22 -13.77
CA SER A 95 7.56 -1.04 -14.67
C SER A 95 7.10 -0.97 -16.13
N LYS A 96 8.00 -0.53 -17.03
CA LYS A 96 7.73 -0.54 -18.48
C LYS A 96 7.32 -1.93 -19.00
N ASP A 97 7.92 -2.97 -18.42
CA ASP A 97 7.68 -4.37 -18.78
C ASP A 97 6.47 -4.99 -18.06
N LYS A 98 5.55 -4.16 -17.53
CA LYS A 98 4.30 -4.61 -16.87
C LYS A 98 4.50 -5.49 -15.62
N ARG A 99 5.68 -5.40 -14.99
CA ARG A 99 5.92 -5.96 -13.65
C ARG A 99 5.48 -4.98 -12.57
N TYR A 100 4.91 -5.50 -11.49
CA TYR A 100 4.42 -4.71 -10.36
C TYR A 100 5.37 -4.75 -9.15
N ALA A 101 5.39 -3.66 -8.39
CA ALA A 101 5.99 -3.58 -7.06
C ALA A 101 5.07 -2.79 -6.13
N VAL A 102 4.91 -3.25 -4.89
CA VAL A 102 4.09 -2.57 -3.88
C VAL A 102 4.99 -2.19 -2.71
N VAL A 103 4.90 -0.92 -2.31
CA VAL A 103 5.49 -0.44 -1.05
C VAL A 103 4.35 -0.24 -0.07
N ALA A 104 4.45 -0.85 1.11
CA ALA A 104 3.43 -0.77 2.15
C ALA A 104 3.92 0.08 3.33
N PHE A 105 3.05 0.94 3.87
CA PHE A 105 3.26 1.66 5.11
C PHE A 105 2.24 1.21 6.16
N LEU A 106 2.71 0.86 7.35
CA LEU A 106 1.86 0.44 8.48
C LEU A 106 1.74 1.57 9.50
N TYR A 107 0.52 1.87 9.95
CA TYR A 107 0.25 3.00 10.84
C TYR A 107 -0.25 2.53 12.21
N ASN A 108 0.29 3.13 13.28
CA ASN A 108 -0.34 3.10 14.59
C ASN A 108 -1.23 4.34 14.76
N LEU A 109 -2.25 4.23 15.63
CA LEU A 109 -2.99 5.42 16.07
C LEU A 109 -2.05 6.37 16.82
N GLY A 110 -2.19 7.67 16.56
CA GLY A 110 -1.31 8.70 17.12
C GLY A 110 -1.52 10.04 16.45
N ALA A 111 -0.44 10.83 16.33
CA ALA A 111 -0.47 12.13 15.67
C ALA A 111 -1.00 12.03 14.23
N SER A 112 -1.68 13.08 13.77
CA SER A 112 -2.21 13.13 12.41
C SER A 112 -1.08 13.09 11.39
N ASP A 113 -1.20 12.19 10.43
CA ASP A 113 -0.30 12.14 9.28
C ASP A 113 -0.57 13.32 8.33
N PRO A 114 0.44 14.13 7.94
CA PRO A 114 0.24 15.29 7.07
C PRO A 114 -0.26 14.96 5.67
N PHE A 115 0.09 13.79 5.12
CA PHE A 115 -0.39 13.34 3.82
C PHE A 115 -1.88 13.00 3.88
N LEU A 116 -2.30 12.19 4.86
CA LEU A 116 -3.72 11.92 5.13
C LEU A 116 -4.49 13.21 5.42
N PHE A 117 -3.87 14.17 6.11
CA PHE A 117 -4.48 15.48 6.35
C PHE A 117 -4.69 16.26 5.04
N SER A 118 -3.71 16.28 4.13
CA SER A 118 -3.84 16.95 2.82
C SER A 118 -4.92 16.32 1.93
N ILE A 119 -5.18 15.02 2.10
CA ILE A 119 -6.26 14.32 1.42
C ILE A 119 -7.62 14.71 2.00
N ARG A 120 -7.71 15.18 3.25
CA ARG A 120 -8.96 15.71 3.83
C ARG A 120 -9.35 17.09 3.29
N THR A 121 -8.41 17.83 2.72
CA THR A 121 -8.65 19.18 2.17
C THR A 121 -9.09 19.19 0.71
N VAL A 122 -9.31 18.02 0.11
CA VAL A 122 -9.94 17.86 -1.20
C VAL A 122 -11.41 18.30 -1.18
N SER A 123 -12.06 18.45 -2.33
CA SER A 123 -13.43 18.99 -2.39
C SER A 123 -14.39 18.25 -1.45
N SER A 124 -15.41 18.93 -0.91
CA SER A 124 -16.38 18.34 0.03
C SER A 124 -17.04 17.05 -0.49
N LYS A 125 -17.16 16.92 -1.82
CA LYS A 125 -17.65 15.71 -2.50
C LYS A 125 -16.65 14.54 -2.39
N GLN A 126 -15.36 14.81 -2.55
CA GLN A 126 -14.28 13.83 -2.35
C GLN A 126 -14.08 13.48 -0.88
N VAL A 127 -14.25 14.43 0.05
CA VAL A 127 -14.22 14.19 1.51
C VAL A 127 -15.40 13.34 1.96
N LYS A 128 -16.59 13.54 1.40
CA LYS A 128 -17.76 12.69 1.71
C LYS A 128 -17.53 11.25 1.25
N LEU A 129 -16.88 11.05 0.10
CA LEU A 129 -16.49 9.70 -0.36
C LEU A 129 -15.48 9.03 0.57
N LEU A 130 -14.51 9.80 1.08
CA LEU A 130 -13.55 9.33 2.10
C LEU A 130 -14.28 8.94 3.38
N ARG A 131 -15.16 9.80 3.90
CA ARG A 131 -15.87 9.58 5.17
C ARG A 131 -16.79 8.36 5.12
N VAL A 132 -17.51 8.17 4.02
CA VAL A 132 -18.40 7.00 3.80
C VAL A 132 -17.60 5.71 3.70
N ALA A 133 -16.47 5.69 2.98
CA ALA A 133 -15.66 4.48 2.87
C ALA A 133 -14.89 4.15 4.15
N VAL A 134 -14.45 5.17 4.90
CA VAL A 134 -13.76 4.98 6.18
C VAL A 134 -14.73 4.57 7.28
N HIS A 135 -16.00 4.97 7.24
CA HIS A 135 -16.98 4.56 8.26
C HIS A 135 -17.76 3.28 7.91
N ASP A 136 -18.26 3.13 6.69
CA ASP A 136 -19.20 2.04 6.36
C ASP A 136 -18.47 0.74 5.93
N ALA A 137 -17.17 0.80 5.62
CA ALA A 137 -16.33 -0.37 5.31
C ALA A 137 -15.17 -0.58 6.31
N SER A 138 -15.15 0.19 7.41
CA SER A 138 -14.07 0.19 8.41
C SER A 138 -13.82 -1.15 9.08
N ASP A 139 -14.85 -2.00 9.15
CA ASP A 139 -14.82 -3.13 10.05
C ASP A 139 -14.20 -4.40 9.44
N SER A 140 -13.87 -4.45 8.13
CA SER A 140 -13.18 -5.62 7.54
C SER A 140 -12.77 -5.50 6.05
N ASN A 141 -12.04 -4.46 5.64
CA ASN A 141 -11.49 -4.46 4.26
C ASN A 141 -10.10 -5.11 4.11
N ALA A 142 -9.52 -5.58 5.22
CA ALA A 142 -8.27 -6.33 5.23
C ALA A 142 -8.51 -7.77 4.76
N ARG A 143 -7.70 -8.25 3.81
CA ARG A 143 -7.70 -9.66 3.42
C ARG A 143 -7.10 -10.55 4.51
N PRO A 144 -7.51 -11.83 4.61
CA PRO A 144 -6.96 -12.76 5.59
C PRO A 144 -5.47 -13.03 5.33
N LEU A 145 -4.71 -13.27 6.41
CA LEU A 145 -3.30 -13.65 6.31
C LEU A 145 -3.12 -14.95 5.55
N GLN A 146 -2.07 -15.00 4.75
CA GLN A 146 -1.70 -16.13 3.93
C GLN A 146 -0.49 -16.82 4.55
N ALA A 147 -0.40 -18.14 4.36
CA ALA A 147 0.74 -18.91 4.83
C ALA A 147 2.05 -18.44 4.14
N VAL A 148 3.13 -18.35 4.92
CA VAL A 148 4.45 -17.92 4.45
C VAL A 148 5.07 -18.92 3.46
N ASN A 149 4.65 -20.19 3.48
CA ASN A 149 5.01 -21.24 2.49
C ASN A 149 6.52 -21.35 2.20
N LYS A 150 7.39 -21.20 3.21
CA LYS A 150 8.86 -21.25 3.08
C LYS A 150 9.43 -20.28 2.02
N ARG A 151 8.75 -19.17 1.73
CA ARG A 151 9.27 -18.10 0.87
C ARG A 151 10.59 -17.59 1.46
N LYS A 152 11.66 -17.61 0.66
CA LYS A 152 12.92 -16.92 1.00
C LYS A 152 12.77 -15.47 0.56
N GLY A 153 13.06 -14.53 1.46
CA GLY A 153 13.16 -13.10 1.17
C GLY A 153 14.39 -12.76 0.35
#